data_AF-A0A9P6SWZ8-F1
#
_entry.id   AF-A0A9P6SWZ8-F1
#
_cell.length_a   1.000
_cell.length_b   1.000
_cell.length_c   1.000
_cell.angle_alpha   90.00
_cell.angle_beta   90.00
_cell.angle_gamma   90.00
#
_symmetry.space_group_name_H-M   'P 1'
#
loop_
_entity.id
_entity.type
_entity.pdbx_description
1 polymer ?
#
loop_
_entity_poly.entity_id
_entity_poly.type
_entity_poly.pdbx_seq_one_letter_code
_entity_poly.pdbx_strand_id
1 'polypeptide(L)'
;LKAGQVVAVRFAASSMSEAEMRTQPKPNGSKRRFPQARHGGGTCEFSLPYDEGKTFHLIGRYTRSCPDAYYEWPVKIPSNVPSCTKKTRCLFVWSWTASILPQYYHNCADVSIEGVKNGKLPSKSIKIVDFAGHQQGITAPGDDADDLGKGPSRDEINANLHDKWD
;
A
#
# COMPACT_ATOMS: atom_id res chain seq x y z
N LEU A 1 11.61 -9.54 -5.89
CA LEU A 1 10.50 -10.10 -5.08
C LEU A 1 10.27 -11.55 -5.50
N LYS A 2 9.58 -12.36 -4.69
CA LYS A 2 9.20 -13.74 -5.02
C LYS A 2 7.76 -14.06 -4.62
N ALA A 3 7.14 -15.02 -5.28
CA ALA A 3 5.82 -15.52 -4.91
C ALA A 3 5.80 -15.98 -3.44
N GLY A 4 4.75 -15.60 -2.71
CA GLY A 4 4.60 -15.88 -1.28
C GLY A 4 5.45 -14.99 -0.36
N GLN A 5 6.30 -14.10 -0.90
CA GLN A 5 7.06 -13.16 -0.08
C GLN A 5 6.13 -12.15 0.59
N VAL A 6 6.37 -11.88 1.87
CA VAL A 6 5.78 -10.73 2.57
C VAL A 6 6.70 -9.52 2.41
N VAL A 7 6.14 -8.42 1.93
CA VAL A 7 6.80 -7.11 1.83
C VAL A 7 6.32 -6.25 3.00
N ALA A 8 7.24 -5.87 3.88
CA ALA A 8 6.95 -4.92 4.95
C ALA A 8 6.96 -3.49 4.39
N VAL A 9 5.79 -3.00 3.94
CA VAL A 9 5.68 -1.64 3.41
C VAL A 9 5.79 -0.64 4.57
N ARG A 10 6.61 0.39 4.37
CA ARG A 10 6.87 1.46 5.33
C ARG A 10 6.77 2.79 4.60
N PHE A 11 6.26 3.82 5.28
CA PHE A 11 6.10 5.14 4.71
C PHE A 11 7.13 6.10 5.30
N ALA A 12 7.56 7.08 4.50
CA ALA A 12 8.37 8.20 4.97
C ALA A 12 7.52 9.47 4.97
N ALA A 13 7.66 10.28 6.01
CA ALA A 13 7.11 11.62 6.08
C ALA A 13 8.23 12.65 5.92
N SER A 14 7.94 13.80 5.31
CA SER A 14 8.92 14.87 5.05
C SER A 14 9.52 15.48 6.32
N SER A 15 8.85 15.31 7.45
CA SER A 15 9.30 15.77 8.77
C SER A 15 10.25 14.80 9.48
N MET A 16 10.48 13.61 8.91
CA MET A 16 11.37 12.61 9.47
C MET A 16 12.84 12.95 9.19
N SER A 17 13.68 12.80 10.21
CA SER A 17 15.12 12.78 10.06
C SER A 17 15.58 11.52 9.31
N GLU A 18 16.81 11.54 8.79
CA GLU A 18 17.41 10.38 8.13
C GLU A 18 17.48 9.15 9.06
N ALA A 19 17.79 9.36 10.33
CA ALA A 19 17.83 8.29 11.33
C ALA A 19 16.43 7.67 11.55
N GLU A 20 15.38 8.48 11.58
CA GLU A 20 13.99 8.01 11.68
C GLU A 20 13.57 7.27 10.42
N MET A 21 13.95 7.72 9.22
CA MET A 21 13.67 6.99 7.96
C MET A 21 14.35 5.62 7.92
N ARG A 22 15.59 5.52 8.42
CA ARG A 22 16.36 4.26 8.45
C ARG A 22 15.79 3.25 9.44
N THR A 23 15.44 3.70 10.65
CA THR A 23 15.01 2.80 11.74
C THR A 23 13.51 2.55 11.74
N GLN A 24 12.75 3.46 11.14
CA GLN A 24 11.30 3.60 11.23
C GLN A 24 10.82 3.80 12.68
N PRO A 25 10.06 4.88 12.93
CA PRO A 25 9.64 5.24 14.27
C PRO A 25 8.59 4.24 14.78
N LYS A 26 8.63 3.94 16.08
CA LYS A 26 7.63 3.06 16.71
C LYS A 26 6.56 3.88 17.42
N PRO A 27 5.28 3.47 17.39
CA PRO A 27 4.19 4.22 18.02
C PRO A 27 4.41 4.43 19.53
N ASN A 28 5.02 3.44 20.19
CA ASN A 28 5.27 3.44 21.63
C ASN A 28 6.72 3.82 21.99
N GLY A 29 7.56 4.16 21.00
CA GLY A 29 9.01 4.29 21.17
C GLY A 29 9.53 5.73 21.15
N SER A 30 8.78 6.70 20.59
CA SER A 30 9.23 8.09 20.53
C SER A 30 8.53 8.97 21.56
N LYS A 31 9.29 9.70 22.38
CA LYS A 31 8.75 10.80 23.19
C LYS A 31 8.29 11.99 22.35
N ARG A 32 8.71 12.03 21.08
CA ARG A 32 8.40 13.08 20.11
C ARG A 32 7.58 12.49 18.97
N ARG A 33 6.36 13.01 18.79
CA ARG A 33 5.58 12.79 17.57
C ARG A 33 6.14 13.68 16.45
N PHE A 34 6.17 13.20 15.22
CA PHE A 34 6.45 14.03 14.04
C PHE A 34 5.14 14.25 13.27
N PRO A 35 4.90 15.44 12.72
CA PRO A 35 3.73 15.70 11.89
C PRO A 35 3.81 14.88 10.60
N GLN A 36 2.70 14.26 10.20
CA GLN A 36 2.58 13.61 8.90
C GLN A 36 1.27 14.02 8.23
N ALA A 37 1.30 14.25 6.92
CA ALA A 37 0.11 14.62 6.15
C ALA A 37 -0.71 13.39 5.79
N ARG A 38 -1.19 12.64 6.79
CA ARG A 38 -1.96 11.41 6.59
C ARG A 38 -3.44 11.65 6.30
N HIS A 39 -3.91 12.90 6.33
CA HIS A 39 -5.29 13.31 6.00
C HIS A 39 -6.40 12.43 6.63
N GLY A 40 -6.28 12.12 7.94
CA GLY A 40 -7.21 11.26 8.68
C GLY A 40 -7.12 9.78 8.29
N GLY A 41 -6.03 9.39 7.61
CA GLY A 41 -5.85 8.11 6.95
C GLY A 41 -6.65 8.00 5.65
N GLY A 42 -7.35 6.88 5.49
CA GLY A 42 -8.08 6.50 4.29
C GLY A 42 -7.79 5.06 3.90
N THR A 43 -7.93 4.78 2.60
CA THR A 43 -7.73 3.42 2.07
C THR A 43 -6.47 3.37 1.23
N CYS A 44 -5.53 2.51 1.61
CA CYS A 44 -4.42 2.12 0.76
C CYS A 44 -4.73 0.82 0.03
N GLU A 45 -4.36 0.75 -1.23
CA GLU A 45 -4.42 -0.47 -2.03
C GLU A 45 -3.05 -0.77 -2.65
N PHE A 46 -2.75 -2.06 -2.78
CA PHE A 46 -1.51 -2.55 -3.34
C PHE A 46 -1.79 -3.43 -4.54
N SER A 47 -1.01 -3.27 -5.60
CA SER A 47 -1.21 -4.08 -6.81
C SER A 47 0.06 -4.48 -7.53
N LEU A 48 -0.09 -5.49 -8.38
CA LEU A 48 0.97 -6.06 -9.21
C LEU A 48 0.62 -6.04 -10.71
N PRO A 49 0.73 -4.92 -11.41
CA PRO A 49 0.69 -4.87 -12.87
C PRO A 49 1.81 -5.71 -13.52
N TYR A 50 1.48 -6.43 -14.60
CA TYR A 50 2.44 -7.26 -15.38
C TYR A 50 2.57 -6.80 -16.84
N ASP A 51 2.03 -5.63 -17.14
CA ASP A 51 1.86 -5.05 -18.47
C ASP A 51 2.15 -3.55 -18.50
N GLU A 52 3.17 -3.12 -17.75
CA GLU A 52 3.64 -1.73 -17.70
C GLU A 52 2.61 -0.76 -17.11
N GLY A 53 1.73 -1.25 -16.22
CA GLY A 53 0.74 -0.44 -15.52
C GLY A 53 -0.55 -0.20 -16.31
N LYS A 54 -0.83 -1.01 -17.34
CA LYS A 54 -2.09 -0.91 -18.11
C LYS A 54 -3.24 -1.61 -17.39
N THR A 55 -2.96 -2.71 -16.68
CA THR A 55 -3.93 -3.39 -15.82
C THR A 55 -3.37 -3.56 -14.43
N PHE A 56 -4.25 -3.43 -13.43
CA PHE A 56 -3.88 -3.53 -12.02
C PHE A 56 -4.50 -4.79 -11.42
N HIS A 57 -3.74 -5.44 -10.56
CA HIS A 57 -4.11 -6.68 -9.89
C HIS A 57 -3.96 -6.48 -8.39
N LEU A 58 -5.08 -6.28 -7.67
CA LEU A 58 -5.13 -6.02 -6.23
C LEU A 58 -4.53 -7.21 -5.47
N ILE A 59 -3.55 -6.93 -4.60
CA ILE A 59 -2.85 -7.90 -3.74
C ILE A 59 -2.84 -7.51 -2.27
N GLY A 60 -3.50 -6.41 -1.91
CA GLY A 60 -3.58 -5.96 -0.54
C GLY A 60 -4.38 -4.69 -0.40
N ARG A 61 -5.03 -4.55 0.75
CA ARG A 61 -5.85 -3.39 1.11
C ARG A 61 -5.79 -3.15 2.60
N TYR A 62 -5.56 -1.90 2.97
CA TYR A 62 -5.70 -1.41 4.34
C TYR A 62 -6.63 -0.22 4.32
N THR A 63 -7.56 -0.18 5.28
CA THR A 63 -8.64 0.81 5.34
C THR A 63 -8.48 1.67 6.57
N ARG A 64 -9.10 2.85 6.54
CA ARG A 64 -9.17 3.80 7.67
C ARG A 64 -7.85 4.41 8.09
N SER A 65 -6.90 3.62 8.57
CA SER A 65 -5.68 4.14 9.19
C SER A 65 -4.50 4.29 8.22
N CYS A 66 -4.61 3.86 6.97
CA CYS A 66 -3.49 3.91 6.03
C CYS A 66 -3.51 5.20 5.20
N PRO A 67 -2.35 5.85 4.96
CA PRO A 67 -1.01 5.51 5.43
C PRO A 67 -0.72 6.05 6.84
N ASP A 68 0.29 5.46 7.48
CA ASP A 68 0.90 5.99 8.70
C ASP A 68 2.36 5.51 8.80
N ALA A 69 3.29 6.46 8.94
CA ALA A 69 4.73 6.22 8.98
C ALA A 69 5.23 5.55 10.28
N TYR A 70 4.41 5.46 11.32
CA TYR A 70 4.74 4.75 12.56
C TYR A 70 4.53 3.23 12.47
N TYR A 71 3.92 2.74 11.39
CA TYR A 71 3.51 1.35 11.26
C TYR A 71 4.10 0.69 10.02
N GLU A 72 4.26 -0.63 10.11
CA GLU A 72 4.50 -1.46 8.95
C GLU A 72 3.17 -1.99 8.41
N TRP A 73 3.08 -2.05 7.09
CA TRP A 73 1.89 -2.46 6.36
C TRP A 73 2.26 -3.70 5.53
N PRO A 74 2.27 -4.90 6.12
CA PRO A 74 2.74 -6.10 5.43
C PRO A 74 1.80 -6.48 4.29
N VAL A 75 2.36 -6.71 3.10
CA VAL A 75 1.60 -7.13 1.92
C VAL A 75 2.25 -8.39 1.37
N LYS A 76 1.47 -9.46 1.18
CA LYS A 76 1.98 -10.70 0.60
C LYS A 76 1.89 -10.65 -0.91
N ILE A 77 2.99 -10.96 -1.60
CA ILE A 77 2.98 -11.30 -3.01
C ILE A 77 2.25 -12.65 -3.14
N PRO A 78 1.13 -12.76 -3.88
CA PRO A 78 0.36 -14.01 -3.91
C PRO A 78 1.24 -15.20 -4.30
N SER A 79 1.05 -16.34 -3.63
CA SER A 79 1.93 -17.52 -3.78
C SER A 79 1.88 -18.14 -5.18
N ASN A 80 0.90 -17.76 -5.99
CA ASN A 80 0.62 -18.32 -7.31
C ASN A 80 0.86 -17.32 -8.46
N VAL A 81 1.54 -16.19 -8.25
CA VAL A 81 1.85 -15.26 -9.35
C VAL A 81 2.85 -15.84 -10.34
N PRO A 82 2.77 -15.49 -11.64
CA PRO A 82 3.76 -15.91 -12.63
C PRO A 82 5.10 -15.18 -12.45
N SER A 83 6.18 -15.73 -13.01
CA SER A 83 7.46 -15.03 -13.03
C SER A 83 7.42 -13.80 -13.95
N CYS A 84 8.09 -12.74 -13.53
CA CYS A 84 8.30 -11.56 -14.34
C CYS A 84 9.67 -10.94 -14.06
N THR A 85 10.58 -11.09 -15.01
CA THR A 85 11.98 -10.67 -14.88
C THR A 85 12.37 -9.61 -15.89
N LYS A 86 11.44 -9.23 -16.77
CA LYS A 86 11.66 -8.15 -17.74
C LYS A 86 11.59 -6.82 -17.00
N LYS A 87 12.65 -6.01 -17.11
CA LYS A 87 12.68 -4.64 -16.61
C LYS A 87 11.47 -3.85 -17.11
N THR A 88 10.96 -2.94 -16.27
CA THR A 88 9.82 -2.06 -16.51
C THR A 88 8.50 -2.75 -16.82
N ARG A 89 8.44 -4.08 -16.85
CA ARG A 89 7.21 -4.81 -17.18
C ARG A 89 6.31 -5.00 -15.97
N CYS A 90 6.92 -5.29 -14.82
CA CYS A 90 6.19 -5.57 -13.60
C CYS A 90 6.42 -4.51 -12.55
N LEU A 91 5.32 -4.05 -11.97
CA LEU A 91 5.32 -2.97 -11.01
C LEU A 91 4.81 -3.47 -9.66
N PHE A 92 5.37 -2.94 -8.58
CA PHE A 92 4.71 -2.95 -7.28
C PHE A 92 4.11 -1.56 -7.08
N VAL A 93 2.79 -1.51 -6.98
CA VAL A 93 2.02 -0.26 -6.97
C VAL A 93 1.38 -0.10 -5.61
N TRP A 94 1.45 1.12 -5.09
CA TRP A 94 0.68 1.60 -3.95
C TRP A 94 -0.22 2.74 -4.41
N SER A 95 -1.48 2.72 -3.99
CA SER A 95 -2.38 3.86 -4.08
C SER A 95 -2.98 4.18 -2.72
N TRP A 96 -3.41 5.43 -2.56
CA TRP A 96 -4.11 5.91 -1.37
C TRP A 96 -5.22 6.88 -1.75
N THR A 97 -6.45 6.58 -1.33
CA THR A 97 -7.58 7.51 -1.32
C THR A 97 -7.71 8.11 0.07
N ALA A 98 -7.51 9.42 0.19
CA ALA A 98 -7.54 10.13 1.47
C ALA A 98 -8.95 10.22 2.07
N SER A 99 -9.01 10.40 3.40
CA SER A 99 -10.28 10.50 4.13
C SER A 99 -10.88 11.90 4.14
N ILE A 100 -10.05 12.91 4.43
CA ILE A 100 -10.56 14.27 4.68
C ILE A 100 -10.80 15.05 3.37
N LEU A 101 -9.97 14.82 2.35
CA LEU A 101 -10.01 15.55 1.09
C LEU A 101 -10.06 14.57 -0.08
N PRO A 102 -10.72 14.91 -1.21
CA PRO A 102 -10.76 14.09 -2.41
C PRO A 102 -9.40 14.12 -3.11
N GLN A 103 -8.46 13.35 -2.58
CA GLN A 103 -7.08 13.25 -3.05
C GLN A 103 -6.71 11.79 -3.22
N TYR A 104 -6.15 11.51 -4.39
CA TYR A 104 -5.65 10.20 -4.76
C TYR A 104 -4.15 10.25 -5.00
N TYR A 105 -3.41 9.46 -4.25
CA TYR A 105 -1.96 9.31 -4.37
C TYR A 105 -1.64 7.96 -5.00
N HIS A 106 -0.59 7.91 -5.82
CA HIS A 106 -0.20 6.71 -6.56
C HIS A 106 1.31 6.67 -6.78
N ASN A 107 1.99 5.63 -6.31
CA ASN A 107 3.41 5.40 -6.58
C ASN A 107 3.64 3.99 -7.12
N CYS A 108 4.67 3.87 -7.96
CA CYS A 108 5.06 2.62 -8.61
C CYS A 108 6.54 2.36 -8.38
N ALA A 109 6.89 1.09 -8.18
CA ALA A 109 8.28 0.62 -8.20
C ALA A 109 8.44 -0.46 -9.27
N ASP A 110 9.49 -0.35 -10.11
CA ASP A 110 9.88 -1.43 -11.03
C ASP A 110 10.42 -2.62 -10.22
N VAL A 111 9.85 -3.81 -10.44
CA VAL A 111 10.18 -5.01 -9.69
C VAL A 111 10.39 -6.20 -10.61
N SER A 112 11.36 -7.04 -10.25
CA SER A 112 11.44 -8.41 -10.75
C SER A 112 10.79 -9.37 -9.76
N ILE A 113 9.99 -10.30 -10.26
CA ILE A 113 9.24 -11.28 -9.47
C ILE A 113 9.63 -12.69 -9.92
N GLU A 114 10.19 -13.46 -8.98
CA GLU A 114 10.36 -14.91 -9.11
C GLU A 114 9.03 -15.58 -8.74
N GLY A 115 8.29 -16.03 -9.75
CA GLY A 115 6.97 -16.65 -9.57
C GLY A 115 6.97 -18.15 -9.84
N VAL A 116 5.79 -18.69 -10.07
CA VAL A 116 5.57 -20.12 -10.38
C VAL A 116 5.22 -20.32 -11.84
N LYS A 117 5.53 -21.51 -12.37
CA LYS A 117 5.10 -21.92 -13.72
C LYS A 117 3.57 -21.97 -13.76
N ASN A 118 2.97 -21.41 -14.81
CA ASN A 118 1.52 -21.31 -15.00
C ASN A 118 0.79 -20.55 -13.87
N GLY A 119 1.47 -19.60 -13.21
CA GLY A 119 0.87 -18.72 -12.22
C GLY A 119 -0.25 -17.85 -12.80
N LYS A 120 -1.11 -17.35 -11.91
CA LYS A 120 -2.26 -16.49 -12.24
C LYS A 120 -2.22 -15.23 -11.38
N LEU A 121 -2.55 -14.10 -12.01
CA LEU A 121 -2.72 -12.84 -11.29
C LEU A 121 -4.15 -12.74 -10.76
N PRO A 122 -4.37 -12.06 -9.61
CA PRO A 122 -5.71 -11.70 -9.17
C PRO A 122 -6.47 -10.92 -10.24
N SER A 123 -7.77 -11.16 -10.40
CA SER A 123 -8.58 -10.48 -11.41
C SER A 123 -9.10 -9.11 -10.98
N LYS A 124 -9.19 -8.85 -9.67
CA LYS A 124 -9.70 -7.60 -9.11
C LYS A 124 -8.67 -6.48 -9.28
N SER A 125 -9.11 -5.33 -9.75
CA SER A 125 -8.29 -4.11 -9.85
C SER A 125 -8.34 -3.30 -8.54
N ILE A 126 -7.36 -2.42 -8.36
CA ILE A 126 -7.45 -1.29 -7.43
C ILE A 126 -8.52 -0.30 -7.90
N LYS A 127 -9.00 0.54 -6.98
CA LYS A 127 -9.86 1.67 -7.26
C LYS A 127 -8.99 2.87 -7.67
N ILE A 128 -9.25 3.43 -8.83
CA ILE A 128 -8.63 4.67 -9.30
C ILE A 128 -9.70 5.76 -9.29
N VAL A 129 -9.44 6.85 -8.57
CA VAL A 129 -10.35 7.98 -8.35
C VAL A 129 -9.56 9.28 -8.38
N ASP A 130 -10.27 10.41 -8.49
CA ASP A 130 -9.72 11.77 -8.42
C ASP A 130 -8.53 12.00 -9.37
N PHE A 131 -8.59 11.31 -10.52
CA PHE A 131 -7.64 11.40 -11.62
C PHE A 131 -8.42 11.53 -12.93
N ALA A 132 -7.84 12.18 -13.94
CA ALA A 132 -8.52 12.41 -15.23
C ALA A 132 -9.04 11.09 -15.83
N GLY A 133 -10.31 11.07 -16.23
CA GLY A 133 -10.98 9.87 -16.76
C GLY A 133 -11.58 8.94 -15.70
N HIS A 134 -11.46 9.27 -14.41
CA HIS A 134 -12.05 8.52 -13.30
C HIS A 134 -13.04 9.35 -12.49
N GLN A 135 -13.79 8.70 -11.58
CA GLN A 135 -14.73 9.37 -10.68
C GLN A 135 -14.01 10.43 -9.84
N GLN A 136 -14.64 11.60 -9.68
CA GLN A 136 -14.10 12.76 -8.96
C GLN A 136 -14.86 13.01 -7.65
N GLY A 137 -14.23 13.70 -6.71
CA GLY A 137 -14.81 14.06 -5.43
C GLY A 137 -14.91 12.88 -4.47
N ILE A 138 -14.04 11.87 -4.60
CA ILE A 138 -14.13 10.63 -3.82
C ILE A 138 -13.23 10.70 -2.59
N THR A 139 -13.79 10.38 -1.42
CA THR A 139 -13.02 10.09 -0.21
C THR A 139 -13.21 8.65 0.23
N ALA A 140 -12.32 8.16 1.10
CA ALA A 140 -12.45 6.86 1.75
C ALA A 140 -12.68 7.03 3.26
N PRO A 141 -13.33 6.08 3.95
CA PRO A 141 -13.43 6.15 5.41
C PRO A 141 -12.04 6.20 6.06
N GLY A 142 -11.84 7.14 6.98
CA GLY A 142 -10.63 7.31 7.78
C GLY A 142 -10.75 6.81 9.22
N ASP A 143 -9.69 7.07 9.99
CA ASP A 143 -9.67 6.93 11.46
C ASP A 143 -9.68 8.29 12.20
N ASP A 144 -9.76 9.39 11.44
CA ASP A 144 -9.88 10.78 11.90
C ASP A 144 -8.74 11.25 12.83
N ALA A 145 -7.61 10.52 12.88
CA ALA A 145 -6.46 10.91 13.66
C ALA A 145 -5.47 11.76 12.85
N ASP A 146 -4.97 12.83 13.47
CA ASP A 146 -4.09 13.81 12.83
C ASP A 146 -2.67 13.27 12.62
N ASP A 147 -1.94 12.97 13.72
CA ASP A 147 -0.50 12.64 13.64
C ASP A 147 -0.18 11.16 13.80
N LEU A 148 -1.02 10.39 14.48
CA LEU A 148 -0.79 8.98 14.79
C LEU A 148 -2.13 8.24 14.81
N GLY A 149 -2.35 7.42 13.79
CA GLY A 149 -3.48 6.52 13.67
C GLY A 149 -3.35 5.28 14.54
N LYS A 150 -4.30 4.37 14.38
CA LYS A 150 -4.28 3.06 15.07
C LYS A 150 -3.32 2.07 14.42
N GLY A 151 -2.89 2.34 13.19
CA GLY A 151 -2.16 1.41 12.34
C GLY A 151 -3.07 0.33 11.75
N PRO A 152 -2.49 -0.65 11.03
CA PRO A 152 -3.24 -1.79 10.52
C PRO A 152 -3.76 -2.66 11.66
N SER A 153 -5.04 -3.04 11.59
CA SER A 153 -5.60 -4.00 12.54
C SER A 153 -5.02 -5.41 12.32
N ARG A 154 -5.13 -6.26 13.35
CA ARG A 154 -4.72 -7.68 13.23
C ARG A 154 -5.49 -8.40 12.13
N ASP A 155 -6.78 -8.08 11.97
CA ASP A 155 -7.64 -8.70 10.96
C ASP A 155 -7.24 -8.26 9.56
N GLU A 156 -6.93 -6.98 9.35
CA GLU A 156 -6.41 -6.50 8.07
C GLU A 156 -5.05 -7.12 7.74
N ILE A 157 -4.12 -7.20 8.70
CA ILE A 157 -2.84 -7.91 8.49
C ILE A 157 -3.13 -9.35 8.08
N ASN A 158 -3.98 -10.06 8.82
CA ASN A 158 -4.31 -11.45 8.53
C ASN A 158 -4.95 -11.62 7.14
N ALA A 159 -5.85 -10.71 6.76
CA ALA A 159 -6.47 -10.67 5.43
C ALA A 159 -5.42 -10.47 4.32
N ASN A 160 -4.48 -9.53 4.50
CA ASN A 160 -3.42 -9.25 3.54
C ASN A 160 -2.40 -10.39 3.42
N LEU A 161 -2.18 -11.16 4.49
CA LEU A 161 -1.29 -12.32 4.48
C LEU A 161 -1.94 -13.60 3.93
N HIS A 162 -3.26 -13.66 3.81
CA HIS A 162 -4.00 -14.86 3.39
C HIS A 162 -4.83 -14.68 2.12
N ASP A 163 -4.59 -13.61 1.37
CA ASP A 163 -5.28 -13.31 0.12
C ASP A 163 -6.80 -13.07 0.28
N LYS A 164 -7.19 -12.39 1.37
CA LYS A 164 -8.59 -12.13 1.77
C LYS A 164 -8.87 -10.64 2.04
N TRP A 165 -8.28 -9.75 1.27
CA TRP A 165 -8.36 -8.28 1.39
C TRP A 165 -9.63 -7.65 0.78
N ASP A 166 -10.68 -8.45 0.60
CA ASP A 166 -11.92 -8.02 -0.05
C ASP A 166 -12.82 -7.20 0.88
#